data_AF-A0A7V2W5E7-F1
#
_entry.id   AF-A0A7V2W5E7-F1
#
_cell.length_a   1.000
_cell.length_b   1.000
_cell.length_c   1.000
_cell.angle_alpha   90.00
_cell.angle_beta   90.00
_cell.angle_gamma   90.00
#
_symmetry.space_group_name_H-M   'P 1'
#
loop_
_entity.id
_entity.type
_entity.pdbx_description
1 polymer ?
#
loop_
_entity_poly.entity_id
_entity_poly.type
_entity_poly.pdbx_seq_one_letter_code
_entity_poly.pdbx_strand_id
1 'polypeptide(L)'
;MKKINITLIGLLCLLLTGWQDTTAQDIIHGANAMETIVAGAAARNYYDDGGAECDEDPSGGPSDGGYSLDADLTTTFCPDVAGQPVTIEFLEVDIETRLTQPCWDYIRIYDGQSTAAPELFAGCGEDGFPNCAGEPGDEGDGFQIEGGVNDMNGSNSANPANNIFTSTDPSGCITVNFQSDGSIDEGGWTALVSAPAVNTGNCGLNFPIPDDTCPDNVVYDIDVDTAPGLALGGDVILTDVNIIVEHTWVSDLQIQLASPSGVVIDLTLGNGDEGENYGDPNDPTCSAVTNFTMSAADNIFFSEAPFIGSFLPEGDFADFFDGTNPNGTWQLIICDNAFGDVGTLEFVELIFEGEGQFIPSISLRDFDGDGFPDITDPCSCTDPDNVALGSGEVTYFHDFVTITSAPGETWELTALNSGAVLDAALAPLPIGTTLPEVSPGVYRIDLWHPSNVGFDADFNRAGSPLATPLNTGGVCDGTACVAGAVVPTMGQWATILFALIMLSFGVVFVMRQQVAVAGMGNAASSFSSGIPFDKSIFGKILAYVMLGLALVFAVAISAFGYEMTNADVPGSLLAGPALAYLIHLVAMAKKK
;
A
#
# COMPACT_ATOMS: atom_id res chain seq x y z
N MET A 1 -73.05 -22.42 -28.75
CA MET A 1 -71.89 -23.33 -28.78
C MET A 1 -70.84 -22.79 -29.73
N LYS A 2 -69.92 -21.98 -29.22
CA LYS A 2 -68.69 -21.58 -29.90
C LYS A 2 -67.59 -21.60 -28.83
N LYS A 3 -66.58 -22.42 -29.07
CA LYS A 3 -65.40 -22.62 -28.22
C LYS A 3 -64.70 -21.27 -28.05
N ILE A 4 -64.47 -20.86 -26.80
CA ILE A 4 -63.53 -19.79 -26.46
C ILE A 4 -62.16 -20.45 -26.30
N ASN A 5 -61.16 -19.91 -27.01
CA ASN A 5 -59.80 -20.41 -27.09
C ASN A 5 -59.09 -20.30 -25.74
N ILE A 6 -58.65 -21.44 -25.20
CA ILE A 6 -57.76 -21.54 -24.03
C ILE A 6 -56.32 -21.33 -24.55
N THR A 7 -56.01 -20.11 -24.96
CA THR A 7 -54.68 -19.74 -25.48
C THR A 7 -54.27 -18.37 -24.94
N LEU A 8 -54.76 -18.01 -23.76
CA LEU A 8 -54.42 -16.77 -23.06
C LEU A 8 -54.19 -16.95 -21.55
N ILE A 9 -53.94 -18.20 -21.11
CA ILE A 9 -53.47 -18.54 -19.75
C ILE A 9 -52.00 -19.03 -19.78
N GLY A 10 -51.44 -19.30 -20.96
CA GLY A 10 -50.04 -19.74 -21.13
C GLY A 10 -49.01 -18.60 -21.30
N LEU A 11 -49.42 -17.33 -21.24
CA LEU A 11 -48.52 -16.19 -21.45
C LEU A 11 -48.45 -15.23 -20.25
N LEU A 12 -49.03 -15.63 -19.11
CA LEU A 12 -48.99 -14.88 -17.84
C LEU A 12 -48.52 -15.75 -16.67
N CYS A 13 -47.84 -16.87 -16.97
CA CYS A 13 -47.26 -17.80 -16.01
C CYS A 13 -45.74 -17.97 -16.21
N LEU A 14 -45.11 -17.05 -16.95
CA LEU A 14 -43.67 -17.03 -17.27
C LEU A 14 -42.94 -15.84 -16.64
N LEU A 15 -43.53 -15.22 -15.61
CA LEU A 15 -42.95 -14.09 -14.87
C LEU A 15 -42.98 -14.28 -13.35
N LEU A 16 -43.20 -15.51 -12.86
CA LEU A 16 -43.20 -15.82 -11.41
C LEU A 16 -42.55 -17.16 -11.06
N THR A 17 -41.65 -17.65 -11.91
CA THR A 17 -40.71 -18.73 -11.57
C THR A 17 -39.34 -18.35 -12.13
N GLY A 18 -38.83 -17.22 -11.66
CA GLY A 18 -37.43 -16.83 -11.78
C GLY A 18 -36.80 -16.97 -10.40
N TRP A 19 -36.90 -18.15 -9.82
CA TRP A 19 -35.91 -18.66 -8.88
C TRP A 19 -35.30 -19.80 -9.69
N GLN A 20 -34.42 -19.45 -10.62
CA GLN A 20 -33.37 -20.39 -10.93
C GLN A 20 -32.42 -20.19 -9.76
N ASP A 21 -32.28 -21.24 -8.95
CA ASP A 21 -31.14 -21.40 -8.07
C ASP A 21 -29.90 -20.89 -8.82
N THR A 22 -29.00 -20.23 -8.12
CA THR A 22 -27.60 -20.10 -8.52
C THR A 22 -27.06 -21.51 -8.68
N THR A 23 -27.42 -22.19 -9.77
CA THR A 23 -26.89 -23.48 -10.11
C THR A 23 -25.41 -23.22 -10.33
N ALA A 24 -24.58 -23.78 -9.46
CA ALA A 24 -23.27 -24.28 -9.82
C ALA A 24 -23.36 -24.70 -11.29
N GLN A 25 -22.54 -24.11 -12.17
CA GLN A 25 -22.52 -24.63 -13.53
C GLN A 25 -22.11 -26.09 -13.43
N ASP A 26 -23.05 -27.01 -13.65
CA ASP A 26 -22.76 -28.41 -13.94
C ASP A 26 -21.95 -28.42 -15.23
N ILE A 27 -20.62 -28.40 -15.10
CA ILE A 27 -19.74 -28.62 -16.23
C ILE A 27 -19.31 -30.09 -16.17
N ILE A 28 -20.06 -30.94 -16.87
CA ILE A 28 -19.56 -32.26 -17.27
C ILE A 28 -18.44 -31.99 -18.27
N HIS A 29 -17.19 -32.14 -17.82
CA HIS A 29 -16.04 -31.85 -18.66
C HIS A 29 -15.77 -32.98 -19.64
N GLY A 30 -15.36 -32.61 -20.85
CA GLY A 30 -15.04 -33.58 -21.89
C GLY A 30 -13.85 -34.42 -21.46
N ALA A 31 -14.02 -35.74 -21.42
CA ALA A 31 -12.92 -36.67 -21.23
C ALA A 31 -11.74 -36.35 -22.18
N ASN A 32 -10.50 -36.34 -21.65
CA ASN A 32 -9.28 -36.00 -22.41
C ASN A 32 -9.17 -34.50 -22.77
N ALA A 33 -9.53 -33.63 -21.83
CA ALA A 33 -9.42 -32.18 -21.97
C ALA A 33 -8.27 -31.58 -21.15
N MET A 34 -7.78 -30.44 -21.63
CA MET A 34 -6.91 -29.54 -20.86
C MET A 34 -7.73 -28.29 -20.58
N GLU A 35 -8.01 -28.06 -19.30
CA GLU A 35 -8.83 -26.98 -18.79
C GLU A 35 -7.95 -25.85 -18.27
N THR A 36 -8.35 -24.62 -18.58
CA THR A 36 -7.67 -23.41 -18.11
C THR A 36 -8.41 -22.85 -16.91
N ILE A 37 -7.75 -22.83 -15.75
CA ILE A 37 -8.25 -22.29 -14.50
C ILE A 37 -7.83 -20.83 -14.43
N VAL A 38 -8.80 -19.92 -14.37
CA VAL A 38 -8.53 -18.51 -14.22
C VAL A 38 -8.16 -18.25 -12.76
N ALA A 39 -6.96 -17.75 -12.53
CA ALA A 39 -6.46 -17.51 -11.19
C ALA A 39 -7.25 -16.44 -10.44
N GLY A 40 -7.75 -16.78 -9.26
CA GLY A 40 -8.55 -15.91 -8.41
C GLY A 40 -10.04 -16.01 -8.65
N ALA A 41 -10.47 -16.75 -9.68
CA ALA A 41 -11.87 -17.00 -9.90
C ALA A 41 -12.44 -17.87 -8.77
N ALA A 42 -13.72 -17.67 -8.45
CA ALA A 42 -14.47 -18.56 -7.59
C ALA A 42 -14.28 -20.01 -8.07
N ALA A 43 -14.03 -20.89 -7.12
CA ALA A 43 -13.67 -22.25 -7.42
C ALA A 43 -14.86 -22.99 -8.08
N ARG A 44 -14.55 -23.88 -9.02
CA ARG A 44 -15.56 -24.53 -9.87
C ARG A 44 -15.69 -26.01 -9.52
N ASN A 45 -16.93 -26.52 -9.56
CA ASN A 45 -17.20 -27.95 -9.44
C ASN A 45 -16.90 -28.65 -10.76
N TYR A 46 -16.14 -29.73 -10.67
CA TYR A 46 -15.83 -30.65 -11.75
C TYR A 46 -16.41 -32.00 -11.41
N TYR A 47 -17.08 -32.63 -12.38
CA TYR A 47 -17.61 -33.98 -12.28
C TYR A 47 -16.91 -34.88 -13.30
N ASP A 48 -16.93 -36.17 -13.06
CA ASP A 48 -16.64 -37.15 -14.11
C ASP A 48 -17.78 -37.22 -15.15
N ASP A 49 -17.78 -38.27 -15.97
CA ASP A 49 -18.76 -38.43 -17.02
C ASP A 49 -20.14 -38.93 -16.55
N GLY A 50 -20.32 -39.18 -15.25
CA GLY A 50 -21.60 -39.57 -14.62
C GLY A 50 -22.49 -38.40 -14.20
N GLY A 51 -21.91 -37.24 -13.88
CA GLY A 51 -22.65 -36.05 -13.42
C GLY A 51 -22.79 -35.97 -11.90
N ALA A 52 -23.77 -35.20 -11.40
CA ALA A 52 -23.96 -34.91 -9.97
C ALA A 52 -25.14 -35.69 -9.32
N GLU A 53 -25.81 -36.58 -10.06
CA GLU A 53 -27.04 -37.26 -9.63
C GLU A 53 -26.79 -38.73 -9.26
N CYS A 54 -27.60 -39.24 -8.33
CA CYS A 54 -27.48 -40.56 -7.70
C CYS A 54 -27.94 -41.75 -8.56
N ASP A 55 -27.27 -42.90 -8.39
CA ASP A 55 -27.59 -44.22 -8.97
C ASP A 55 -28.79 -44.92 -8.33
N GLU A 56 -30.04 -44.55 -8.67
CA GLU A 56 -31.09 -45.58 -8.68
C GLU A 56 -32.11 -45.36 -9.80
N ASP A 57 -32.06 -46.20 -10.84
CA ASP A 57 -33.27 -46.64 -11.54
C ASP A 57 -33.79 -47.95 -10.92
N PRO A 58 -34.91 -47.93 -10.14
CA PRO A 58 -35.52 -49.14 -9.59
C PRO A 58 -36.00 -50.15 -10.64
N SER A 59 -35.85 -49.86 -11.94
CA SER A 59 -36.22 -50.72 -13.07
C SER A 59 -35.04 -51.42 -13.78
N GLY A 60 -33.80 -51.17 -13.37
CA GLY A 60 -32.60 -51.85 -13.87
C GLY A 60 -32.19 -51.47 -15.30
N GLY A 61 -32.44 -50.21 -15.71
CA GLY A 61 -31.78 -49.58 -16.85
C GLY A 61 -30.39 -49.01 -16.47
N PRO A 62 -29.60 -48.49 -17.44
CA PRO A 62 -28.42 -47.68 -17.12
C PRO A 62 -28.89 -46.50 -16.27
N SER A 63 -28.23 -46.28 -15.13
CA SER A 63 -28.51 -45.23 -14.18
C SER A 63 -28.32 -43.86 -14.84
N ASP A 64 -29.27 -42.95 -14.64
CA ASP A 64 -29.09 -41.54 -15.03
C ASP A 64 -28.20 -40.89 -13.94
N GLY A 65 -26.88 -41.15 -13.94
CA GLY A 65 -25.97 -40.52 -12.96
C GLY A 65 -24.61 -41.21 -12.70
N GLY A 66 -24.46 -42.50 -13.02
CA GLY A 66 -23.20 -43.22 -12.80
C GLY A 66 -22.13 -42.93 -13.85
N TYR A 67 -20.85 -43.03 -13.48
CA TYR A 67 -19.75 -42.89 -14.43
C TYR A 67 -19.74 -44.01 -15.48
N SER A 68 -19.13 -43.77 -16.65
CA SER A 68 -19.12 -44.81 -17.70
C SER A 68 -18.27 -46.02 -17.30
N LEU A 69 -18.75 -47.23 -17.62
CA LEU A 69 -17.93 -48.44 -17.61
C LEU A 69 -16.84 -48.41 -18.69
N ASP A 70 -15.73 -49.13 -18.46
CA ASP A 70 -14.53 -49.19 -19.31
C ASP A 70 -13.94 -47.79 -19.61
N ALA A 71 -14.11 -46.83 -18.70
CA ALA A 71 -13.63 -45.46 -18.86
C ALA A 71 -12.12 -45.36 -18.65
N ASP A 72 -11.48 -44.50 -19.45
CA ASP A 72 -10.10 -44.05 -19.25
C ASP A 72 -10.04 -42.56 -19.61
N LEU A 73 -10.30 -41.73 -18.61
CA LEU A 73 -10.47 -40.29 -18.77
C LEU A 73 -9.28 -39.59 -18.13
N THR A 74 -8.66 -38.68 -18.87
CA THR A 74 -7.62 -37.80 -18.33
C THR A 74 -8.07 -36.35 -18.44
N THR A 75 -7.99 -35.59 -17.35
CA THR A 75 -8.27 -34.15 -17.36
C THR A 75 -7.08 -33.43 -16.75
N THR A 76 -6.58 -32.42 -17.45
CA THR A 76 -5.46 -31.59 -16.97
C THR A 76 -5.96 -30.19 -16.68
N PHE A 77 -5.81 -29.73 -15.45
CA PHE A 77 -6.12 -28.37 -15.02
C PHE A 77 -4.84 -27.56 -15.00
N CYS A 78 -4.77 -26.51 -15.80
CA CYS A 78 -3.64 -25.60 -15.84
C CYS A 78 -4.10 -24.18 -15.50
N PRO A 79 -3.31 -23.39 -14.78
CA PRO A 79 -3.63 -21.98 -14.56
C PRO A 79 -3.56 -21.21 -15.89
N ASP A 80 -4.31 -20.12 -16.00
CA ASP A 80 -4.19 -19.16 -17.09
C ASP A 80 -2.87 -18.38 -17.03
N VAL A 81 -2.31 -18.20 -15.83
CA VAL A 81 -0.96 -17.69 -15.61
C VAL A 81 -0.01 -18.82 -15.25
N ALA A 82 0.93 -19.11 -16.16
CA ALA A 82 1.90 -20.19 -15.98
C ALA A 82 2.73 -20.03 -14.69
N GLY A 83 2.89 -21.11 -13.94
CA GLY A 83 3.65 -21.15 -12.69
C GLY A 83 2.81 -20.98 -11.42
N GLN A 84 1.52 -20.66 -11.55
CA GLN A 84 0.61 -20.63 -10.40
C GLN A 84 0.15 -22.03 -10.02
N PRO A 85 0.14 -22.40 -8.73
CA PRO A 85 -0.30 -23.72 -8.34
C PRO A 85 -1.83 -23.84 -8.49
N VAL A 86 -2.29 -24.77 -9.33
CA VAL A 86 -3.67 -25.24 -9.28
C VAL A 86 -3.84 -26.10 -8.02
N THR A 87 -4.92 -25.87 -7.29
CA THR A 87 -5.40 -26.73 -6.21
C THR A 87 -6.67 -27.43 -6.66
N ILE A 88 -6.74 -28.73 -6.42
CA ILE A 88 -7.95 -29.53 -6.55
C ILE A 88 -8.33 -30.08 -5.18
N GLU A 89 -9.57 -29.85 -4.78
CA GLU A 89 -10.19 -30.36 -3.56
C GLU A 89 -11.36 -31.26 -3.95
N PHE A 90 -11.24 -32.56 -3.69
CA PHE A 90 -12.33 -33.51 -3.88
C PHE A 90 -13.34 -33.33 -2.75
N LEU A 91 -14.55 -32.93 -3.13
CA LEU A 91 -15.64 -32.71 -2.19
C LEU A 91 -16.30 -34.04 -1.82
N GLU A 92 -16.50 -34.92 -2.80
CA GLU A 92 -17.17 -36.22 -2.68
C GLU A 92 -16.57 -37.22 -3.69
N VAL A 93 -16.44 -38.48 -3.29
CA VAL A 93 -15.85 -39.57 -4.10
C VAL A 93 -16.55 -40.88 -3.76
N ASP A 94 -17.16 -41.49 -4.76
CA ASP A 94 -17.97 -42.70 -4.72
C ASP A 94 -17.64 -43.59 -5.93
N ILE A 95 -16.58 -44.39 -5.83
CA ILE A 95 -16.04 -45.19 -6.93
C ILE A 95 -15.69 -46.62 -6.50
N GLU A 96 -15.93 -47.60 -7.37
CA GLU A 96 -15.94 -49.03 -7.01
C GLU A 96 -14.65 -49.51 -6.33
N THR A 97 -14.78 -49.91 -5.05
CA THR A 97 -13.66 -50.39 -4.25
C THR A 97 -13.53 -51.92 -4.17
N ARG A 98 -12.33 -52.41 -3.77
CA ARG A 98 -12.19 -53.81 -3.29
C ARG A 98 -11.26 -53.96 -2.09
N LEU A 99 -11.45 -55.06 -1.34
CA LEU A 99 -10.67 -55.49 -0.16
C LEU A 99 -9.13 -55.52 -0.32
N THR A 100 -8.61 -55.47 -1.54
CA THR A 100 -7.18 -55.54 -1.83
C THR A 100 -6.81 -54.60 -2.95
N GLN A 101 -5.87 -53.69 -2.70
CA GLN A 101 -5.35 -52.77 -3.72
C GLN A 101 -4.75 -53.50 -4.95
N PRO A 102 -4.84 -52.93 -6.17
CA PRO A 102 -5.58 -51.69 -6.49
C PRO A 102 -7.10 -51.91 -6.41
N CYS A 103 -7.87 -50.83 -6.30
CA CYS A 103 -9.33 -50.82 -6.40
C CYS A 103 -9.80 -51.40 -7.75
N TRP A 104 -11.10 -51.68 -7.92
CA TRP A 104 -11.61 -52.04 -9.24
C TRP A 104 -11.56 -50.83 -10.16
N ASP A 105 -12.07 -49.71 -9.64
CA ASP A 105 -12.03 -48.40 -10.27
C ASP A 105 -11.15 -47.46 -9.45
N TYR A 106 -10.42 -46.57 -10.10
CA TYR A 106 -9.47 -45.73 -9.38
C TYR A 106 -9.22 -44.39 -10.03
N ILE A 107 -8.85 -43.44 -9.18
CA ILE A 107 -8.38 -42.11 -9.53
C ILE A 107 -6.89 -41.99 -9.26
N ARG A 108 -6.18 -41.37 -10.21
CA ARG A 108 -4.76 -41.00 -10.08
C ARG A 108 -4.59 -39.51 -10.27
N ILE A 109 -3.73 -38.93 -9.46
CA ILE A 109 -3.43 -37.49 -9.47
C ILE A 109 -1.95 -37.31 -9.73
N TYR A 110 -1.62 -36.46 -10.69
CA TYR A 110 -0.26 -36.18 -11.12
C TYR A 110 0.05 -34.70 -10.98
N ASP A 111 1.24 -34.41 -10.47
CA ASP A 111 1.78 -33.06 -10.32
C ASP A 111 2.41 -32.59 -11.63
N GLY A 112 1.58 -32.10 -12.56
CA GLY A 112 2.03 -31.57 -13.85
C GLY A 112 1.02 -31.79 -14.98
N GLN A 113 1.48 -31.54 -16.21
CA GLN A 113 0.62 -31.44 -17.41
C GLN A 113 0.20 -32.79 -18.04
N SER A 114 0.56 -33.92 -17.44
CA SER A 114 0.22 -35.25 -17.99
C SER A 114 0.43 -36.37 -16.97
N THR A 115 -0.07 -37.56 -17.29
CA THR A 115 0.19 -38.82 -16.55
C THR A 115 1.65 -39.28 -16.56
N ALA A 116 2.56 -38.56 -17.23
CA ALA A 116 4.01 -38.79 -17.14
C ALA A 116 4.68 -38.01 -15.99
N ALA A 117 3.95 -37.10 -15.34
CA ALA A 117 4.44 -36.30 -14.22
C ALA A 117 4.46 -37.13 -12.91
N PRO A 118 5.08 -36.63 -11.82
CA PRO A 118 5.08 -37.32 -10.54
C PRO A 118 3.67 -37.61 -10.02
N GLU A 119 3.40 -38.84 -9.60
CA GLU A 119 2.11 -39.24 -9.02
C GLU A 119 2.02 -38.75 -7.56
N LEU A 120 0.98 -37.97 -7.26
CA LEU A 120 0.63 -37.49 -5.93
C LEU A 120 -0.26 -38.47 -5.18
N PHE A 121 -1.18 -39.12 -5.90
CA PHE A 121 -2.15 -40.06 -5.33
C PHE A 121 -2.57 -41.11 -6.36
N ALA A 122 -2.87 -42.31 -5.87
CA ALA A 122 -3.51 -43.38 -6.63
C ALA A 122 -4.37 -44.22 -5.69
N GLY A 123 -5.69 -44.20 -5.90
CA GLY A 123 -6.63 -44.81 -4.96
C GLY A 123 -8.09 -44.71 -5.39
N CYS A 124 -8.97 -44.89 -4.42
CA CYS A 124 -10.42 -44.85 -4.56
C CYS A 124 -11.07 -44.31 -3.26
N GLY A 125 -12.39 -44.17 -3.24
CA GLY A 125 -13.16 -43.71 -2.08
C GLY A 125 -14.66 -43.96 -2.29
N GLU A 126 -15.40 -44.20 -1.20
CA GLU A 126 -16.86 -44.46 -1.20
C GLU A 126 -17.62 -43.50 -0.27
N ASP A 127 -17.01 -42.34 0.00
CA ASP A 127 -17.63 -41.25 0.74
C ASP A 127 -18.52 -40.44 -0.23
N GLY A 128 -19.69 -41.00 -0.52
CA GLY A 128 -20.65 -40.49 -1.51
C GLY A 128 -21.76 -39.57 -0.98
N PHE A 129 -22.63 -39.16 -1.90
CA PHE A 129 -23.62 -38.10 -1.76
C PHE A 129 -24.75 -38.43 -0.74
N PRO A 130 -25.02 -37.59 0.27
CA PRO A 130 -26.03 -37.83 1.32
C PRO A 130 -27.48 -38.01 0.83
N ASN A 131 -27.78 -37.60 -0.42
CA ASN A 131 -29.12 -37.62 -1.02
C ASN A 131 -29.41 -38.87 -1.87
N CYS A 132 -28.45 -39.80 -2.01
CA CYS A 132 -28.65 -41.04 -2.76
C CYS A 132 -29.41 -42.08 -1.92
N ALA A 133 -30.67 -42.34 -2.30
CA ALA A 133 -31.48 -43.37 -1.67
C ALA A 133 -31.26 -44.70 -2.39
N GLY A 134 -30.20 -45.43 -2.05
CA GLY A 134 -29.96 -46.78 -2.57
C GLY A 134 -28.72 -47.45 -2.02
N GLU A 135 -27.61 -46.75 -2.17
CA GLU A 135 -26.45 -46.82 -1.32
C GLU A 135 -26.18 -45.34 -0.96
N PRO A 136 -26.80 -44.79 0.10
CA PRO A 136 -26.23 -43.56 0.66
C PRO A 136 -24.78 -43.93 0.95
N GLY A 137 -23.78 -43.12 0.56
CA GLY A 137 -22.39 -43.35 0.99
C GLY A 137 -22.46 -43.72 2.47
N ASP A 138 -22.18 -44.99 2.78
CA ASP A 138 -22.93 -45.69 3.85
C ASP A 138 -22.52 -45.25 5.25
N GLU A 139 -21.67 -44.21 5.33
CA GLU A 139 -20.89 -43.77 6.48
C GLU A 139 -20.25 -44.98 7.20
N GLY A 140 -20.07 -46.11 6.50
CA GLY A 140 -20.32 -47.43 7.05
C GLY A 140 -19.54 -48.52 6.36
N ASP A 141 -18.23 -48.29 6.23
CA ASP A 141 -17.21 -49.33 6.12
C ASP A 141 -17.64 -50.58 5.38
N GLY A 142 -17.94 -50.43 4.07
CA GLY A 142 -18.31 -51.44 3.07
C GLY A 142 -17.36 -52.64 2.95
N PHE A 143 -17.07 -53.26 4.08
CA PHE A 143 -16.15 -54.32 4.44
C PHE A 143 -14.68 -54.16 4.02
N GLN A 144 -14.23 -53.00 3.53
CA GLN A 144 -12.96 -52.85 2.81
C GLN A 144 -11.88 -52.04 3.52
N ILE A 145 -10.65 -52.00 2.99
CA ILE A 145 -9.47 -51.48 3.72
C ILE A 145 -9.54 -49.95 3.77
N GLU A 146 -10.15 -49.43 4.83
CA GLU A 146 -10.20 -48.02 5.15
C GLU A 146 -8.94 -47.51 5.88
N GLY A 147 -8.65 -46.22 5.74
CA GLY A 147 -7.67 -45.47 6.54
C GLY A 147 -6.23 -45.59 6.03
N GLY A 148 -6.06 -45.75 4.71
CA GLY A 148 -4.78 -45.90 4.04
C GLY A 148 -4.30 -44.65 3.29
N VAL A 149 -3.11 -44.72 2.70
CA VAL A 149 -2.56 -43.65 1.82
C VAL A 149 -3.21 -43.60 0.43
N ASN A 150 -4.07 -44.58 0.12
CA ASN A 150 -4.73 -44.77 -1.18
C ASN A 150 -6.26 -44.72 -1.05
N ASP A 151 -6.76 -44.10 0.02
CA ASP A 151 -8.16 -44.05 0.41
C ASP A 151 -8.56 -42.57 0.49
N MET A 152 -9.47 -42.12 -0.38
CA MET A 152 -9.86 -40.72 -0.49
C MET A 152 -11.22 -40.50 0.18
N ASN A 153 -11.23 -39.63 1.17
CA ASN A 153 -12.43 -39.19 1.88
C ASN A 153 -12.66 -37.73 1.54
N GLY A 154 -13.68 -37.45 0.72
CA GLY A 154 -14.00 -36.10 0.25
C GLY A 154 -14.23 -35.10 1.39
N SER A 155 -14.13 -33.81 1.09
CA SER A 155 -14.31 -32.75 2.09
C SER A 155 -15.67 -32.74 2.79
N ASN A 156 -16.71 -33.28 2.15
CA ASN A 156 -18.04 -33.40 2.74
C ASN A 156 -18.20 -34.64 3.65
N SER A 157 -17.18 -35.51 3.72
CA SER A 157 -17.13 -36.65 4.63
C SER A 157 -17.01 -36.19 6.09
N ALA A 158 -17.49 -37.04 7.02
CA ALA A 158 -17.31 -36.82 8.46
C ALA A 158 -15.83 -36.90 8.89
N ASN A 159 -14.96 -37.52 8.07
CA ASN A 159 -13.53 -37.62 8.34
C ASN A 159 -12.69 -37.46 7.05
N PRO A 160 -12.57 -36.23 6.50
CA PRO A 160 -11.87 -35.98 5.25
C PRO A 160 -10.39 -36.39 5.28
N ALA A 161 -9.89 -36.95 4.18
CA ALA A 161 -8.54 -37.46 4.05
C ALA A 161 -8.14 -37.62 2.57
N ASN A 162 -6.86 -37.33 2.26
CA ASN A 162 -6.29 -37.48 0.91
C ASN A 162 -7.13 -36.83 -0.21
N ASN A 163 -7.81 -35.72 0.09
CA ASN A 163 -8.80 -35.08 -0.76
C ASN A 163 -8.36 -33.72 -1.31
N ILE A 164 -7.25 -33.14 -0.86
CA ILE A 164 -6.76 -31.84 -1.35
C ILE A 164 -5.34 -31.98 -1.90
N PHE A 165 -5.13 -31.50 -3.12
CA PHE A 165 -3.86 -31.55 -3.81
C PHE A 165 -3.54 -30.21 -4.46
N THR A 166 -2.33 -29.70 -4.21
CA THR A 166 -1.83 -28.45 -4.79
C THR A 166 -0.60 -28.72 -5.63
N SER A 167 -0.57 -28.21 -6.86
CA SER A 167 0.54 -28.39 -7.80
C SER A 167 1.83 -27.83 -7.20
N THR A 168 2.91 -28.59 -7.31
CA THR A 168 4.29 -28.09 -7.08
C THR A 168 5.11 -28.06 -8.37
N ASP A 169 4.56 -28.57 -9.48
CA ASP A 169 5.19 -28.54 -10.79
C ASP A 169 5.34 -27.08 -11.30
N PRO A 170 6.44 -26.73 -11.99
CA PRO A 170 6.64 -25.40 -12.55
C PRO A 170 5.60 -24.94 -13.58
N SER A 171 4.83 -25.86 -14.16
CA SER A 171 3.70 -25.50 -15.01
C SER A 171 2.50 -24.98 -14.21
N GLY A 172 2.41 -25.33 -12.93
CA GLY A 172 1.26 -25.04 -12.08
C GLY A 172 0.09 -26.00 -12.26
N CYS A 173 0.21 -26.99 -13.16
CA CYS A 173 -0.91 -27.82 -13.55
C CYS A 173 -1.05 -29.08 -12.69
N ILE A 174 -2.30 -29.52 -12.48
CA ILE A 174 -2.62 -30.86 -11.95
C ILE A 174 -3.28 -31.69 -13.05
N THR A 175 -2.91 -32.97 -13.15
CA THR A 175 -3.60 -33.92 -14.04
C THR A 175 -4.28 -35.01 -13.23
N VAL A 176 -5.58 -35.21 -13.49
CA VAL A 176 -6.39 -36.29 -12.93
C VAL A 176 -6.64 -37.34 -14.00
N ASN A 177 -6.44 -38.61 -13.67
CA ASN A 177 -6.81 -39.74 -14.52
C ASN A 177 -7.77 -40.65 -13.74
N PHE A 178 -8.97 -40.83 -14.29
CA PHE A 178 -9.99 -41.74 -13.78
C PHE A 178 -10.10 -42.95 -14.70
N GLN A 179 -10.07 -44.15 -14.11
CA GLN A 179 -10.18 -45.41 -14.85
C GLN A 179 -11.21 -46.32 -14.18
N SER A 180 -12.16 -46.83 -14.97
CA SER A 180 -13.17 -47.81 -14.53
C SER A 180 -13.05 -49.13 -15.30
N ASP A 181 -13.56 -50.20 -14.68
CA ASP A 181 -13.62 -51.54 -15.23
C ASP A 181 -14.93 -51.78 -16.02
N GLY A 182 -15.12 -53.00 -16.53
CA GLY A 182 -16.27 -53.32 -17.40
C GLY A 182 -17.58 -53.63 -16.66
N SER A 183 -17.64 -53.42 -15.33
CA SER A 183 -18.78 -53.75 -14.49
C SER A 183 -18.84 -52.90 -13.23
N ILE A 184 -20.07 -52.53 -12.82
CA ILE A 184 -20.37 -51.69 -11.66
C ILE A 184 -19.89 -50.25 -11.89
N ASP A 185 -20.86 -49.35 -11.87
CA ASP A 185 -20.71 -47.91 -11.90
C ASP A 185 -21.35 -47.36 -10.63
N GLU A 186 -20.72 -46.35 -10.03
CA GLU A 186 -21.16 -45.67 -8.81
C GLU A 186 -21.31 -44.16 -9.06
N GLY A 187 -21.49 -43.36 -8.01
CA GLY A 187 -21.76 -41.92 -8.11
C GLY A 187 -20.61 -41.06 -8.64
N GLY A 188 -19.41 -41.59 -8.76
CA GLY A 188 -18.27 -40.89 -9.35
C GLY A 188 -17.56 -39.96 -8.38
N TRP A 189 -17.09 -38.82 -8.85
CA TRP A 189 -16.44 -37.83 -7.98
C TRP A 189 -16.80 -36.40 -8.36
N THR A 190 -16.79 -35.52 -7.35
CA THR A 190 -16.88 -34.08 -7.54
C THR A 190 -15.72 -33.36 -6.87
N ALA A 191 -15.15 -32.39 -7.57
CA ALA A 191 -14.01 -31.63 -7.07
C ALA A 191 -14.13 -30.14 -7.33
N LEU A 192 -13.71 -29.36 -6.34
CA LEU A 192 -13.50 -27.94 -6.42
C LEU A 192 -12.09 -27.67 -6.94
N VAL A 193 -11.95 -27.01 -8.10
CA VAL A 193 -10.64 -26.61 -8.64
C VAL A 193 -10.50 -25.10 -8.59
N SER A 194 -9.38 -24.64 -8.03
CA SER A 194 -9.00 -23.24 -7.95
C SER A 194 -7.54 -23.04 -8.37
N ALA A 195 -7.24 -21.82 -8.79
CA ALA A 195 -5.88 -21.30 -8.81
C ALA A 195 -5.97 -19.96 -8.08
N PRO A 196 -5.04 -19.62 -7.20
CA PRO A 196 -5.13 -18.38 -6.44
C PRO A 196 -4.98 -17.16 -7.37
N ALA A 197 -5.66 -16.06 -7.05
CA ALA A 197 -5.43 -14.76 -7.68
C ALA A 197 -3.96 -14.41 -7.45
N VAL A 198 -3.24 -14.00 -8.49
CA VAL A 198 -1.91 -13.47 -8.24
C VAL A 198 -2.09 -12.14 -7.50
N ASN A 199 -1.29 -11.91 -6.47
CA ASN A 199 -0.97 -10.57 -6.00
C ASN A 199 -0.11 -9.79 -7.05
N THR A 200 -0.49 -9.79 -8.33
CA THR A 200 0.28 -9.16 -9.43
C THR A 200 -0.07 -7.71 -9.68
N GLY A 201 -1.19 -7.22 -9.13
CA GLY A 201 -1.76 -5.96 -9.58
C GLY A 201 -2.21 -6.00 -11.04
N ASN A 202 -2.80 -7.11 -11.49
CA ASN A 202 -3.41 -7.20 -12.83
C ASN A 202 -4.86 -6.70 -12.82
N CYS A 203 -5.20 -5.90 -13.83
CA CYS A 203 -6.55 -5.41 -14.07
C CYS A 203 -7.46 -6.39 -14.79
N GLY A 204 -8.77 -6.19 -14.63
CA GLY A 204 -9.80 -6.82 -15.45
C GLY A 204 -10.02 -8.28 -15.09
N LEU A 205 -9.94 -8.59 -13.79
CA LEU A 205 -10.16 -9.94 -13.26
C LEU A 205 -11.57 -10.44 -13.63
N ASN A 206 -12.58 -9.55 -13.62
CA ASN A 206 -13.97 -9.85 -13.96
C ASN A 206 -14.50 -11.09 -13.21
N PHE A 207 -14.20 -11.21 -11.91
CA PHE A 207 -14.71 -12.29 -11.07
C PHE A 207 -16.08 -11.96 -10.52
N PRO A 208 -17.09 -12.83 -10.73
CA PRO A 208 -18.47 -12.49 -10.37
C PRO A 208 -18.64 -12.43 -8.85
N ILE A 209 -19.37 -11.41 -8.40
CA ILE A 209 -19.98 -11.29 -7.07
C ILE A 209 -21.48 -11.52 -7.28
N PRO A 210 -22.01 -12.71 -6.93
CA PRO A 210 -23.43 -13.02 -7.07
C PRO A 210 -24.28 -12.29 -6.01
N ASP A 211 -25.54 -12.05 -6.40
CA ASP A 211 -26.61 -11.44 -5.59
C ASP A 211 -26.94 -12.29 -4.35
N ASP A 212 -27.29 -11.65 -3.23
CA ASP A 212 -27.74 -12.27 -1.97
C ASP A 212 -26.86 -13.45 -1.49
N THR A 213 -25.55 -13.25 -1.41
CA THR A 213 -24.57 -14.29 -1.03
C THR A 213 -24.20 -14.31 0.45
N CYS A 214 -24.69 -13.38 1.26
CA CYS A 214 -24.47 -13.45 2.71
C CYS A 214 -25.47 -14.42 3.38
N PRO A 215 -25.04 -15.33 4.28
CA PRO A 215 -23.73 -15.40 4.94
C PRO A 215 -22.75 -16.41 4.31
N ASP A 216 -23.10 -17.02 3.18
CA ASP A 216 -22.32 -18.09 2.57
C ASP A 216 -20.96 -17.57 2.04
N ASN A 217 -20.91 -16.28 1.69
CA ASN A 217 -19.75 -15.51 1.23
C ASN A 217 -19.11 -16.06 -0.06
N VAL A 218 -18.54 -15.15 -0.86
CA VAL A 218 -17.64 -15.49 -1.95
C VAL A 218 -16.21 -15.27 -1.48
N VAL A 219 -15.37 -16.27 -1.63
CA VAL A 219 -13.97 -16.25 -1.19
C VAL A 219 -13.07 -16.21 -2.41
N TYR A 220 -12.23 -15.18 -2.49
CA TYR A 220 -11.19 -15.05 -3.52
C TYR A 220 -9.83 -15.22 -2.87
N ASP A 221 -9.19 -16.37 -3.16
CA ASP A 221 -7.86 -16.67 -2.67
C ASP A 221 -6.82 -15.81 -3.40
N ILE A 222 -5.89 -15.23 -2.65
CA ILE A 222 -4.79 -14.38 -3.11
C ILE A 222 -3.49 -15.03 -2.66
N ASP A 223 -2.65 -15.46 -3.60
CA ASP A 223 -1.36 -16.04 -3.26
C ASP A 223 -0.30 -14.95 -3.13
N VAL A 224 0.36 -14.96 -1.99
CA VAL A 224 1.48 -14.09 -1.66
C VAL A 224 2.71 -14.96 -1.51
N ASP A 225 3.64 -14.89 -2.46
CA ASP A 225 4.89 -15.66 -2.45
C ASP A 225 6.15 -14.77 -2.45
N THR A 226 5.96 -13.45 -2.61
CA THR A 226 7.03 -12.45 -2.67
C THR A 226 7.06 -11.49 -1.49
N ALA A 227 6.39 -11.79 -0.37
CA ALA A 227 6.45 -10.91 0.78
C ALA A 227 7.91 -10.82 1.30
N PRO A 228 8.40 -9.61 1.62
CA PRO A 228 9.82 -9.36 1.93
C PRO A 228 10.29 -9.85 3.31
N GLY A 229 9.46 -10.56 4.07
CA GLY A 229 9.77 -11.13 5.39
C GLY A 229 8.97 -12.41 5.69
N LEU A 230 9.15 -12.96 6.88
CA LEU A 230 8.57 -14.24 7.32
C LEU A 230 7.73 -14.15 8.60
N ALA A 231 7.55 -12.97 9.18
CA ALA A 231 6.82 -12.75 10.43
C ALA A 231 6.04 -11.42 10.38
N LEU A 232 4.72 -11.52 10.16
CA LEU A 232 3.79 -10.38 10.20
C LEU A 232 3.87 -9.63 11.53
N GLY A 233 4.07 -8.31 11.47
CA GLY A 233 4.30 -7.46 12.64
C GLY A 233 5.69 -7.60 13.27
N GLY A 234 6.52 -8.50 12.75
CA GLY A 234 7.88 -8.77 13.21
C GLY A 234 8.94 -8.24 12.25
N ASP A 235 9.03 -8.82 11.06
CA ASP A 235 10.00 -8.42 10.00
C ASP A 235 9.32 -7.91 8.72
N VAL A 236 7.99 -7.84 8.71
CA VAL A 236 7.15 -7.45 7.56
C VAL A 236 5.77 -7.03 8.07
N ILE A 237 5.18 -6.03 7.43
CA ILE A 237 3.81 -5.57 7.69
C ILE A 237 3.02 -5.45 6.39
N LEU A 238 1.70 -5.66 6.47
CA LEU A 238 0.77 -5.28 5.41
C LEU A 238 0.51 -3.78 5.54
N THR A 239 0.76 -2.99 4.49
CA THR A 239 0.58 -1.53 4.51
C THR A 239 -0.66 -1.08 3.77
N ASP A 240 -0.98 -1.77 2.67
CA ASP A 240 -2.04 -1.37 1.76
C ASP A 240 -2.79 -2.59 1.22
N VAL A 241 -4.10 -2.42 1.07
CA VAL A 241 -4.98 -3.34 0.33
C VAL A 241 -5.68 -2.52 -0.74
N ASN A 242 -5.33 -2.77 -2.00
CA ASN A 242 -5.91 -2.08 -3.14
C ASN A 242 -6.96 -2.96 -3.79
N ILE A 243 -8.16 -2.44 -4.03
CA ILE A 243 -9.23 -3.14 -4.74
C ILE A 243 -9.88 -2.29 -5.82
N ILE A 244 -10.45 -2.96 -6.82
CA ILE A 244 -11.49 -2.42 -7.69
C ILE A 244 -12.64 -3.42 -7.73
N VAL A 245 -13.84 -2.97 -7.35
CA VAL A 245 -15.07 -3.75 -7.40
C VAL A 245 -16.11 -2.94 -8.15
N GLU A 246 -16.64 -3.51 -9.24
CA GLU A 246 -17.83 -2.99 -9.92
C GLU A 246 -19.06 -3.48 -9.16
N HIS A 247 -19.89 -2.56 -8.69
CA HIS A 247 -21.19 -2.88 -8.07
C HIS A 247 -22.13 -1.69 -8.19
N THR A 248 -23.39 -1.95 -8.53
CA THR A 248 -24.42 -0.92 -8.70
C THR A 248 -24.95 -0.37 -7.38
N TRP A 249 -24.73 -1.09 -6.27
CA TRP A 249 -25.16 -0.66 -4.95
C TRP A 249 -24.17 -1.09 -3.86
N VAL A 250 -23.18 -0.25 -3.55
CA VAL A 250 -22.04 -0.67 -2.70
C VAL A 250 -22.37 -0.83 -1.21
N SER A 251 -23.50 -0.30 -0.73
CA SER A 251 -23.96 -0.54 0.64
C SER A 251 -24.40 -1.98 0.91
N ASP A 252 -24.56 -2.78 -0.14
CA ASP A 252 -24.99 -4.17 -0.01
C ASP A 252 -23.78 -5.08 0.22
N LEU A 253 -22.58 -4.59 -0.08
CA LEU A 253 -21.35 -5.35 0.02
C LEU A 253 -20.76 -5.33 1.43
N GLN A 254 -20.39 -6.50 1.91
CA GLN A 254 -19.46 -6.69 3.03
C GLN A 254 -18.15 -7.24 2.47
N ILE A 255 -17.04 -6.57 2.77
CA ILE A 255 -15.71 -6.91 2.26
C ILE A 255 -14.76 -7.06 3.44
N GLN A 256 -14.15 -8.24 3.56
CA GLN A 256 -13.23 -8.62 4.62
C GLN A 256 -11.95 -9.20 4.02
N LEU A 257 -10.86 -9.16 4.79
CA LEU A 257 -9.60 -9.80 4.43
C LEU A 257 -9.20 -10.80 5.51
N ALA A 258 -8.86 -12.02 5.09
CA ALA A 258 -8.32 -13.06 5.96
C ALA A 258 -6.83 -13.33 5.67
N SER A 259 -6.03 -13.45 6.73
CA SER A 259 -4.63 -13.87 6.64
C SER A 259 -4.50 -15.39 6.46
N PRO A 260 -3.32 -15.89 6.03
CA PRO A 260 -3.02 -17.32 6.00
C PRO A 260 -3.15 -18.02 7.37
N SER A 261 -3.08 -17.26 8.47
CA SER A 261 -3.28 -17.76 9.84
C SER A 261 -4.75 -17.84 10.27
N GLY A 262 -5.67 -17.34 9.44
CA GLY A 262 -7.11 -17.31 9.69
C GLY A 262 -7.59 -16.11 10.51
N VAL A 263 -6.75 -15.09 10.72
CA VAL A 263 -7.19 -13.81 11.29
C VAL A 263 -8.00 -13.08 10.22
N VAL A 264 -9.14 -12.49 10.60
CA VAL A 264 -10.03 -11.77 9.69
C VAL A 264 -10.25 -10.35 10.19
N ILE A 265 -10.19 -9.38 9.28
CA ILE A 265 -10.57 -7.99 9.56
C ILE A 265 -11.60 -7.49 8.55
N ASP A 266 -12.36 -6.49 8.95
CA ASP A 266 -13.31 -5.79 8.09
C ASP A 266 -12.60 -4.69 7.29
N LEU A 267 -12.69 -4.71 5.96
CA LEU A 267 -12.24 -3.58 5.16
C LEU A 267 -13.36 -2.53 5.07
N THR A 268 -14.58 -2.98 4.77
CA THR A 268 -15.78 -2.14 4.71
C THR A 268 -17.05 -2.99 4.83
N LEU A 269 -18.02 -2.54 5.62
CA LEU A 269 -19.29 -3.21 5.88
C LEU A 269 -20.48 -2.34 5.49
N GLY A 270 -20.93 -2.47 4.24
CA GLY A 270 -22.15 -1.83 3.75
C GLY A 270 -22.10 -0.30 3.70
N ASN A 271 -20.94 0.26 3.39
CA ASN A 271 -20.72 1.70 3.28
C ASN A 271 -21.04 2.22 1.85
N GLY A 272 -21.34 3.52 1.75
CA GLY A 272 -21.48 4.23 0.46
C GLY A 272 -22.91 4.47 -0.04
N ASP A 273 -23.93 4.14 0.78
CA ASP A 273 -25.35 4.32 0.46
C ASP A 273 -25.71 3.77 -0.95
N GLU A 274 -26.54 4.49 -1.72
CA GLU A 274 -26.93 4.14 -3.11
C GLU A 274 -25.82 4.40 -4.14
N GLY A 275 -24.57 4.53 -3.70
CA GLY A 275 -23.43 4.80 -4.58
C GLY A 275 -22.94 3.56 -5.31
N GLU A 276 -22.11 3.79 -6.32
CA GLU A 276 -21.58 2.75 -7.20
C GLU A 276 -20.07 2.60 -7.00
N ASN A 277 -19.58 1.37 -7.05
CA ASN A 277 -18.18 0.95 -7.15
C ASN A 277 -17.22 1.30 -6.00
N TYR A 278 -16.29 0.38 -5.77
CA TYR A 278 -15.01 0.62 -5.11
C TYR A 278 -13.96 0.76 -6.22
N GLY A 279 -13.34 1.93 -6.37
CA GLY A 279 -12.45 2.25 -7.49
C GLY A 279 -13.18 2.59 -8.81
N ASP A 280 -12.43 2.67 -9.91
CA ASP A 280 -12.96 2.84 -11.27
C ASP A 280 -12.81 1.55 -12.09
N PRO A 281 -13.88 0.74 -12.28
CA PRO A 281 -13.82 -0.49 -13.08
C PRO A 281 -13.55 -0.23 -14.57
N ASN A 282 -13.68 1.02 -15.04
CA ASN A 282 -13.38 1.39 -16.41
C ASN A 282 -11.91 1.81 -16.61
N ASP A 283 -11.09 1.85 -15.56
CA ASP A 283 -9.66 2.17 -15.66
C ASP A 283 -8.86 0.93 -16.11
N PRO A 284 -8.36 0.88 -17.36
CA PRO A 284 -7.58 -0.26 -17.83
C PRO A 284 -6.19 -0.35 -17.21
N THR A 285 -5.81 0.61 -16.34
CA THR A 285 -4.50 0.67 -15.69
C THR A 285 -4.53 0.37 -14.19
N CYS A 286 -5.73 0.21 -13.59
CA CYS A 286 -5.93 0.01 -12.15
C CYS A 286 -5.16 0.99 -11.28
N SER A 287 -5.15 2.25 -11.70
CA SER A 287 -4.57 3.35 -10.95
C SER A 287 -5.61 4.04 -10.07
N ALA A 288 -6.88 3.98 -10.46
CA ALA A 288 -8.01 4.53 -9.73
C ALA A 288 -8.63 3.47 -8.79
N VAL A 289 -7.86 3.00 -7.82
CA VAL A 289 -8.27 1.98 -6.84
C VAL A 289 -8.96 2.58 -5.61
N THR A 290 -9.70 1.75 -4.88
CA THR A 290 -9.88 1.95 -3.43
C THR A 290 -8.66 1.38 -2.72
N ASN A 291 -7.90 2.24 -2.04
CA ASN A 291 -6.73 1.85 -1.27
C ASN A 291 -7.09 1.88 0.22
N PHE A 292 -7.08 0.74 0.89
CA PHE A 292 -7.20 0.67 2.35
C PHE A 292 -5.82 0.73 2.98
N THR A 293 -5.58 1.72 3.84
CA THR A 293 -4.33 1.86 4.59
C THR A 293 -4.58 2.49 5.95
N MET A 294 -3.82 2.06 6.96
CA MET A 294 -3.92 2.60 8.32
C MET A 294 -3.42 4.05 8.45
N SER A 295 -2.81 4.59 7.37
CA SER A 295 -2.33 5.97 7.29
C SER A 295 -3.30 6.95 6.61
N ALA A 296 -4.46 6.47 6.14
CA ALA A 296 -5.41 7.29 5.42
C ALA A 296 -6.11 8.31 6.34
N ALA A 297 -6.34 9.52 5.80
CA ALA A 297 -7.00 10.60 6.54
C ALA A 297 -8.53 10.46 6.57
N ASP A 298 -9.11 9.91 5.50
CA ASP A 298 -10.54 9.74 5.34
C ASP A 298 -10.95 8.33 5.79
N ASN A 299 -11.99 8.22 6.61
CA ASN A 299 -12.52 6.92 7.04
C ASN A 299 -13.63 6.47 6.08
N ILE A 300 -13.55 5.22 5.59
CA ILE A 300 -14.47 4.68 4.59
C ILE A 300 -15.95 4.82 5.01
N PHE A 301 -16.23 4.71 6.31
CA PHE A 301 -17.58 4.83 6.88
C PHE A 301 -18.22 6.22 6.68
N PHE A 302 -17.41 7.28 6.60
CA PHE A 302 -17.89 8.65 6.42
C PHE A 302 -17.70 9.17 4.98
N SER A 303 -17.20 8.32 4.09
CA SER A 303 -16.93 8.66 2.70
C SER A 303 -18.12 8.30 1.81
N GLU A 304 -18.20 8.97 0.65
CA GLU A 304 -19.25 8.72 -0.36
C GLU A 304 -18.63 7.99 -1.56
N ALA A 305 -19.39 7.05 -2.14
CA ALA A 305 -18.99 6.35 -3.36
C ALA A 305 -19.16 7.22 -4.62
N PRO A 306 -18.41 6.96 -5.72
CA PRO A 306 -17.42 5.90 -5.89
C PRO A 306 -16.17 6.10 -5.03
N PHE A 307 -15.72 5.03 -4.39
CA PHE A 307 -14.58 5.10 -3.47
C PHE A 307 -13.26 5.07 -4.26
N ILE A 308 -12.75 6.24 -4.65
CA ILE A 308 -11.45 6.37 -5.32
C ILE A 308 -10.49 7.15 -4.43
N GLY A 309 -9.37 6.54 -4.06
CA GLY A 309 -8.38 7.11 -3.15
C GLY A 309 -8.07 6.23 -1.95
N SER A 310 -7.42 6.82 -0.95
CA SER A 310 -6.98 6.12 0.26
C SER A 310 -7.98 6.31 1.40
N PHE A 311 -8.40 5.22 2.03
CA PHE A 311 -9.39 5.21 3.11
C PHE A 311 -8.92 4.35 4.28
N LEU A 312 -9.27 4.78 5.49
CA LEU A 312 -9.09 3.98 6.69
C LEU A 312 -10.17 2.88 6.68
N PRO A 313 -9.78 1.59 6.73
CA PRO A 313 -10.75 0.50 6.84
C PRO A 313 -11.46 0.52 8.20
N GLU A 314 -12.50 -0.31 8.34
CA GLU A 314 -13.23 -0.44 9.61
C GLU A 314 -12.49 -1.33 10.63
N GLY A 315 -11.69 -2.29 10.15
CA GLY A 315 -10.78 -3.12 10.94
C GLY A 315 -9.37 -2.52 11.07
N ASP A 316 -8.49 -3.19 11.81
CA ASP A 316 -7.11 -2.75 12.07
C ASP A 316 -6.10 -3.77 11.51
N PHE A 317 -5.20 -3.32 10.64
CA PHE A 317 -4.16 -4.20 10.07
C PHE A 317 -3.22 -4.75 11.15
N ALA A 318 -3.12 -4.09 12.30
CA ALA A 318 -2.36 -4.59 13.44
C ALA A 318 -2.89 -5.94 13.99
N ASP A 319 -4.14 -6.31 13.70
CA ASP A 319 -4.68 -7.61 14.10
C ASP A 319 -3.96 -8.77 13.38
N PHE A 320 -3.39 -8.53 12.19
CA PHE A 320 -2.58 -9.50 11.47
C PHE A 320 -1.16 -9.67 12.05
N PHE A 321 -0.72 -8.82 13.00
CA PHE A 321 0.64 -8.79 13.53
C PHE A 321 0.88 -9.88 14.59
N ASP A 322 0.61 -11.13 14.21
CA ASP A 322 0.66 -12.32 15.07
C ASP A 322 2.00 -13.10 14.97
N GLY A 323 2.95 -12.60 14.16
CA GLY A 323 4.26 -13.22 13.93
C GLY A 323 4.22 -14.41 12.95
N THR A 324 3.11 -14.66 12.28
CA THR A 324 3.00 -15.72 11.26
C THR A 324 3.60 -15.31 9.92
N ASN A 325 3.84 -16.28 9.03
CA ASN A 325 4.43 -16.00 7.72
C ASN A 325 3.40 -15.29 6.83
N PRO A 326 3.70 -14.09 6.28
CA PRO A 326 2.80 -13.43 5.33
C PRO A 326 2.70 -14.17 4.00
N ASN A 327 3.69 -15.01 3.65
CA ASN A 327 3.64 -15.79 2.42
C ASN A 327 2.69 -16.98 2.60
N GLY A 328 1.74 -17.09 1.69
CA GLY A 328 0.65 -18.06 1.71
C GLY A 328 -0.63 -17.46 1.14
N THR A 329 -1.71 -18.22 1.25
CA THR A 329 -3.02 -17.84 0.73
C THR A 329 -3.71 -16.87 1.69
N TRP A 330 -3.86 -15.62 1.25
CA TRP A 330 -4.78 -14.64 1.81
C TRP A 330 -6.14 -14.80 1.17
N GLN A 331 -7.21 -14.35 1.83
CA GLN A 331 -8.55 -14.47 1.27
C GLN A 331 -9.28 -13.13 1.32
N LEU A 332 -9.68 -12.61 0.16
CA LEU A 332 -10.64 -11.52 0.10
C LEU A 332 -12.04 -12.13 0.12
N ILE A 333 -12.79 -11.84 1.18
CA ILE A 333 -14.12 -12.39 1.41
C ILE A 333 -15.11 -11.29 1.09
N ILE A 334 -15.97 -11.52 0.10
CA ILE A 334 -17.00 -10.57 -0.32
C ILE A 334 -18.35 -11.26 -0.26
N CYS A 335 -19.35 -10.58 0.30
CA CYS A 335 -20.73 -11.02 0.15
C CYS A 335 -21.65 -9.83 -0.11
N ASP A 336 -22.64 -10.04 -0.98
CA ASP A 336 -23.77 -9.14 -1.17
C ASP A 336 -24.91 -9.55 -0.22
N ASN A 337 -25.40 -8.61 0.58
CA ASN A 337 -26.42 -8.85 1.61
C ASN A 337 -27.84 -8.40 1.22
N ALA A 338 -28.05 -8.00 -0.03
CA ALA A 338 -29.32 -7.53 -0.54
C ALA A 338 -29.68 -8.26 -1.84
N PHE A 339 -30.87 -7.94 -2.37
CA PHE A 339 -31.38 -8.53 -3.61
C PHE A 339 -31.40 -7.50 -4.73
N GLY A 340 -31.03 -7.94 -5.92
CA GLY A 340 -31.30 -7.26 -7.19
C GLY A 340 -30.06 -6.67 -7.85
N ASP A 341 -28.91 -6.68 -7.18
CA ASP A 341 -27.66 -6.13 -7.65
C ASP A 341 -26.59 -7.24 -7.68
N VAL A 342 -25.70 -7.15 -8.67
CA VAL A 342 -24.58 -8.08 -8.85
C VAL A 342 -23.37 -7.26 -9.25
N GLY A 343 -22.19 -7.82 -9.05
CA GLY A 343 -20.97 -7.13 -9.43
C GLY A 343 -19.83 -8.03 -9.86
N THR A 344 -18.67 -7.40 -9.95
CA THR A 344 -17.41 -8.08 -10.25
C THR A 344 -16.25 -7.52 -9.44
N LEU A 345 -15.39 -8.40 -8.96
CA LEU A 345 -14.05 -8.04 -8.52
C LEU A 345 -13.17 -7.88 -9.76
N GLU A 346 -12.63 -6.68 -9.97
CA GLU A 346 -11.85 -6.31 -11.15
C GLU A 346 -10.34 -6.19 -10.87
N PHE A 347 -9.96 -5.95 -9.61
CA PHE A 347 -8.58 -5.81 -9.20
C PHE A 347 -8.43 -6.07 -7.70
N VAL A 348 -7.34 -6.73 -7.32
CA VAL A 348 -6.88 -6.83 -5.92
C VAL A 348 -5.36 -6.85 -5.87
N GLU A 349 -4.79 -6.16 -4.89
CA GLU A 349 -3.35 -6.17 -4.59
C GLU A 349 -3.12 -5.93 -3.09
N LEU A 350 -2.26 -6.75 -2.48
CA LEU A 350 -1.79 -6.64 -1.11
C LEU A 350 -0.34 -6.15 -1.11
N ILE A 351 -0.08 -4.99 -0.53
CA ILE A 351 1.26 -4.42 -0.47
C ILE A 351 1.87 -4.73 0.89
N PHE A 352 2.97 -5.48 0.86
CA PHE A 352 3.78 -5.78 2.03
C PHE A 352 5.06 -4.98 2.00
N GLU A 353 5.34 -4.31 3.10
CA GLU A 353 6.63 -3.68 3.33
C GLU A 353 7.40 -4.52 4.34
N GLY A 354 8.58 -4.98 3.92
CA GLY A 354 9.49 -5.67 4.80
C GLY A 354 10.17 -4.65 5.69
N GLU A 355 10.78 -5.12 6.76
CA GLU A 355 11.81 -4.38 7.48
C GLU A 355 13.08 -4.23 6.61
N GLY A 356 12.92 -3.75 5.37
CA GLY A 356 13.97 -3.27 4.49
C GLY A 356 14.15 -1.78 4.72
N GLN A 357 14.98 -1.44 5.71
CA GLN A 357 15.25 -0.07 6.18
C GLN A 357 14.15 0.58 7.02
N PHE A 358 13.79 0.00 8.17
CA PHE A 358 13.65 0.85 9.35
C PHE A 358 15.05 1.30 9.77
N ILE A 359 15.64 2.17 8.96
CA ILE A 359 16.76 2.97 9.45
C ILE A 359 16.22 3.71 10.67
N PRO A 360 16.86 3.64 11.85
CA PRO A 360 16.63 4.67 12.85
C PRO A 360 16.88 6.01 12.15
N SER A 361 15.81 6.73 11.81
CA SER A 361 15.95 8.05 11.22
C SER A 361 16.42 8.96 12.34
N ILE A 362 17.55 9.62 12.12
CA ILE A 362 17.88 10.79 12.94
C ILE A 362 16.97 11.91 12.50
N SER A 363 16.32 12.47 13.53
CA SER A 363 15.72 13.79 13.62
C SER A 363 14.74 14.15 12.55
N LEU A 364 13.47 14.23 12.95
CA LEU A 364 12.49 15.14 12.38
C LEU A 364 11.33 15.35 13.38
N ARG A 365 11.40 16.36 14.26
CA ARG A 365 10.39 16.55 15.33
C ARG A 365 9.02 16.73 14.69
N ASP A 366 8.07 15.90 15.05
CA ASP A 366 6.64 16.05 14.74
C ASP A 366 5.96 16.68 15.97
N PHE A 367 5.60 17.96 15.86
CA PHE A 367 5.04 18.78 16.95
C PHE A 367 3.54 18.58 17.12
N ASP A 368 2.83 18.16 16.07
CA ASP A 368 1.37 18.00 16.07
C ASP A 368 0.89 16.55 15.97
N GLY A 369 1.81 15.59 15.82
CA GLY A 369 1.56 14.16 15.84
C GLY A 369 0.99 13.62 14.53
N ASP A 370 1.20 14.33 13.42
CA ASP A 370 0.65 14.00 12.10
C ASP A 370 1.51 13.01 11.28
N GLY A 371 2.64 12.57 11.86
CA GLY A 371 3.59 11.69 11.19
C GLY A 371 4.51 12.41 10.21
N PHE A 372 4.38 13.74 10.05
CA PHE A 372 5.25 14.59 9.27
C PHE A 372 6.25 15.38 10.14
N PRO A 373 7.53 15.37 9.75
CA PRO A 373 8.59 16.25 10.21
C PRO A 373 8.34 17.78 10.21
N ASP A 374 8.19 18.45 11.36
CA ASP A 374 8.20 19.92 11.46
C ASP A 374 9.60 20.54 11.41
N ILE A 375 10.60 19.84 11.95
CA ILE A 375 12.01 20.27 11.92
C ILE A 375 12.74 19.38 10.95
N THR A 376 12.96 19.88 9.73
CA THR A 376 13.64 19.17 8.61
C THR A 376 15.13 18.86 8.80
N ASP A 377 15.78 19.39 9.84
CA ASP A 377 17.24 19.28 10.06
C ASP A 377 17.61 19.17 11.56
N PRO A 378 18.24 18.07 12.03
CA PRO A 378 18.76 17.90 13.40
C PRO A 378 19.74 19.00 13.84
N CYS A 379 20.49 19.54 12.89
CA CYS A 379 21.44 20.61 13.15
C CYS A 379 20.79 21.99 13.03
N SER A 380 19.46 22.07 12.98
CA SER A 380 18.74 23.32 12.89
C SER A 380 19.02 24.21 14.10
N CYS A 381 19.56 25.39 13.83
CA CYS A 381 19.79 26.41 14.84
C CYS A 381 18.48 27.01 15.39
N THR A 382 17.33 26.70 14.79
CA THR A 382 16.02 27.19 15.24
C THR A 382 15.31 26.26 16.20
N ASP A 383 15.87 25.07 16.50
CA ASP A 383 15.30 24.20 17.53
C ASP A 383 15.33 24.94 18.89
N PRO A 384 14.16 25.19 19.52
CA PRO A 384 14.07 25.89 20.80
C PRO A 384 14.69 25.12 21.97
N ASP A 385 14.85 23.80 21.85
CA ASP A 385 15.36 22.90 22.87
C ASP A 385 16.91 22.76 22.80
N ASN A 386 17.55 23.37 21.79
CA ASN A 386 19.00 23.53 21.72
C ASN A 386 19.52 24.38 22.90
N VAL A 387 20.65 23.96 23.47
CA VAL A 387 21.31 24.70 24.55
C VAL A 387 22.47 25.52 23.99
N ALA A 388 22.31 26.84 23.99
CA ALA A 388 23.33 27.79 23.55
C ALA A 388 24.03 28.50 24.72
N LEU A 389 25.30 28.88 24.50
CA LEU A 389 26.01 29.82 25.36
C LEU A 389 25.49 31.25 25.12
N GLY A 390 25.77 32.16 26.05
CA GLY A 390 25.39 33.58 25.93
C GLY A 390 25.96 34.33 24.71
N SER A 391 26.79 33.68 23.89
CA SER A 391 27.29 34.14 22.58
C SER A 391 26.35 33.81 21.40
N GLY A 392 25.29 33.03 21.60
CA GLY A 392 24.42 32.52 20.53
C GLY A 392 24.96 31.26 19.83
N GLU A 393 26.09 30.72 20.29
CA GLU A 393 26.64 29.45 19.82
C GLU A 393 25.91 28.28 20.48
N VAL A 394 25.39 27.35 19.68
CA VAL A 394 24.75 26.13 20.21
C VAL A 394 25.85 25.20 20.73
N THR A 395 25.77 24.84 22.01
CA THR A 395 26.73 23.94 22.67
C THR A 395 26.23 22.50 22.76
N TYR A 396 24.92 22.32 22.89
CA TYR A 396 24.28 21.01 22.85
C TYR A 396 23.11 21.09 21.89
N PHE A 397 23.11 20.18 20.93
CA PHE A 397 21.98 20.00 20.03
C PHE A 397 20.99 19.05 20.68
N HIS A 398 19.73 19.45 20.67
CA HIS A 398 18.62 18.58 20.98
C HIS A 398 18.37 17.67 19.77
N ASP A 399 18.15 16.40 20.05
CA ASP A 399 17.84 15.39 19.05
C ASP A 399 16.95 14.33 19.70
N PHE A 400 16.39 13.42 18.92
CA PHE A 400 15.65 12.29 19.46
C PHE A 400 15.78 11.07 18.56
N VAL A 401 15.62 9.91 19.17
CA VAL A 401 15.61 8.61 18.47
C VAL A 401 14.20 8.06 18.56
N THR A 402 13.61 7.79 17.40
CA THR A 402 12.35 7.05 17.28
C THR A 402 12.64 5.66 16.73
N ILE A 403 12.06 4.65 17.35
CA ILE A 403 12.08 3.26 16.90
C ILE A 403 10.63 2.83 16.74
N THR A 404 10.27 2.36 15.56
CA THR A 404 8.99 1.70 15.34
C THR A 404 9.20 0.19 15.45
N SER A 405 8.38 -0.50 16.21
CA SER A 405 8.42 -1.97 16.36
C SER A 405 7.09 -2.50 16.88
N ALA A 406 6.99 -3.79 17.21
CA ALA A 406 5.76 -4.36 17.74
C ALA A 406 5.32 -3.65 19.05
N PRO A 407 4.02 -3.40 19.27
CA PRO A 407 3.53 -2.77 20.49
C PRO A 407 3.89 -3.56 21.76
N GLY A 408 4.20 -2.86 22.85
CA GLY A 408 4.50 -3.48 24.15
C GLY A 408 5.87 -4.17 24.30
N GLU A 409 6.77 -4.04 23.33
CA GLU A 409 8.18 -4.40 23.46
C GLU A 409 8.95 -3.46 24.44
N THR A 410 10.19 -3.82 24.76
CA THR A 410 11.10 -2.98 25.54
C THR A 410 12.38 -2.75 24.77
N TRP A 411 12.60 -1.49 24.38
CA TRP A 411 13.79 -1.03 23.68
C TRP A 411 14.73 -0.29 24.62
N GLU A 412 16.03 -0.50 24.45
CA GLU A 412 17.05 0.11 25.30
C GLU A 412 18.23 0.67 24.49
N LEU A 413 18.85 1.74 25.01
CA LEU A 413 20.19 2.16 24.62
C LEU A 413 21.19 1.09 25.07
N THR A 414 21.77 0.35 24.12
CA THR A 414 22.65 -0.80 24.39
C THR A 414 24.14 -0.53 24.26
N ALA A 415 24.54 0.45 23.45
CA ALA A 415 25.93 0.90 23.38
C ALA A 415 26.05 2.38 23.02
N LEU A 416 27.19 2.97 23.39
CA LEU A 416 27.63 4.28 22.91
C LEU A 416 29.01 4.08 22.28
N ASN A 417 29.04 4.07 20.94
CA ASN A 417 30.22 3.80 20.13
C ASN A 417 31.15 5.02 20.05
N SER A 418 30.57 6.22 20.03
CA SER A 418 31.30 7.50 20.06
C SER A 418 30.44 8.64 20.57
N GLY A 419 31.09 9.75 20.94
CA GLY A 419 30.42 10.98 21.36
C GLY A 419 29.75 10.90 22.73
N ALA A 420 28.61 11.60 22.90
CA ALA A 420 27.84 11.59 24.13
C ALA A 420 26.35 11.78 23.88
N VAL A 421 25.53 10.97 24.57
CA VAL A 421 24.08 11.14 24.69
C VAL A 421 23.75 11.60 26.10
N LEU A 422 23.00 12.70 26.20
CA LEU A 422 22.67 13.38 27.45
C LEU A 422 21.15 13.52 27.59
N ASP A 423 20.65 13.62 28.82
CA ASP A 423 19.26 13.93 29.11
C ASP A 423 18.99 15.46 29.05
N ALA A 424 17.74 15.86 29.30
CA ALA A 424 17.33 17.27 29.33
C ALA A 424 18.02 18.11 30.42
N ALA A 425 18.61 17.45 31.44
CA ALA A 425 19.41 18.09 32.47
C ALA A 425 20.91 18.13 32.11
N LEU A 426 21.27 17.71 30.88
CA LEU A 426 22.64 17.57 30.36
C LEU A 426 23.48 16.56 31.16
N ALA A 427 22.84 15.57 31.79
CA ALA A 427 23.51 14.44 32.41
C ALA A 427 23.61 13.27 31.42
N PRO A 428 24.71 12.48 31.44
CA PRO A 428 24.84 11.31 30.55
C PRO A 428 23.72 10.29 30.74
N LEU A 429 23.10 9.88 29.63
CA LEU A 429 22.13 8.78 29.64
C LEU A 429 22.89 7.45 29.83
N PRO A 430 22.53 6.62 30.82
CA PRO A 430 23.20 5.34 31.05
C PRO A 430 22.83 4.31 29.99
N ILE A 431 23.76 3.40 29.68
CA ILE A 431 23.43 2.17 28.93
C ILE A 431 22.39 1.36 29.72
N GLY A 432 21.39 0.83 29.01
CA GLY A 432 20.18 0.22 29.57
C GLY A 432 19.04 1.22 29.80
N THR A 433 19.17 2.47 29.35
CA THR A 433 18.02 3.40 29.37
C THR A 433 16.96 2.90 28.41
N THR A 434 15.74 2.68 28.92
CA THR A 434 14.60 2.22 28.13
C THR A 434 13.97 3.38 27.34
N LEU A 435 13.55 3.10 26.12
CA LEU A 435 12.79 4.04 25.29
C LEU A 435 11.30 3.88 25.63
N PRO A 436 10.61 4.96 26.07
CA PRO A 436 9.18 4.90 26.30
C PRO A 436 8.40 4.72 24.99
N GLU A 437 7.37 3.88 25.02
CA GLU A 437 6.37 3.74 23.97
C GLU A 437 5.42 4.97 24.03
N VAL A 438 5.43 5.79 22.98
CA VAL A 438 4.64 7.04 22.88
C VAL A 438 3.31 6.84 22.17
N SER A 439 3.23 5.85 21.29
CA SER A 439 2.01 5.30 20.68
C SER A 439 2.23 3.80 20.44
N PRO A 440 1.18 2.98 20.25
CA PRO A 440 1.35 1.55 20.00
C PRO A 440 2.39 1.29 18.91
N GLY A 441 3.48 0.63 19.28
CA GLY A 441 4.58 0.30 18.38
C GLY A 441 5.56 1.43 18.05
N VAL A 442 5.46 2.60 18.69
CA VAL A 442 6.41 3.72 18.49
C VAL A 442 7.10 4.03 19.81
N TYR A 443 8.42 3.83 19.85
CA TYR A 443 9.28 4.09 21.00
C TYR A 443 10.14 5.31 20.72
N ARG A 444 10.18 6.28 21.64
CA ARG A 444 10.92 7.52 21.42
C ARG A 444 11.72 7.96 22.64
N ILE A 445 12.96 8.39 22.43
CA ILE A 445 13.77 9.05 23.46
C ILE A 445 14.37 10.36 22.95
N ASP A 446 14.12 11.43 23.70
CA ASP A 446 14.79 12.72 23.49
C ASP A 446 16.17 12.72 24.17
N LEU A 447 17.16 13.25 23.47
CA LEU A 447 18.55 13.30 23.90
C LEU A 447 19.23 14.60 23.49
N TRP A 448 20.35 14.90 24.12
CA TRP A 448 21.22 16.00 23.75
C TRP A 448 22.62 15.48 23.47
N HIS A 449 23.26 16.02 22.45
CA HIS A 449 24.64 15.69 22.14
C HIS A 449 25.51 16.95 22.02
N PRO A 450 26.80 16.89 22.35
CA PRO A 450 27.66 18.07 22.29
C PRO A 450 27.94 18.49 20.84
N SER A 451 27.97 19.80 20.62
CA SER A 451 28.43 20.43 19.38
C SER A 451 29.85 19.96 19.02
N ASN A 452 30.09 19.67 17.75
CA ASN A 452 31.36 19.18 17.17
C ASN A 452 31.87 17.82 17.72
N VAL A 453 31.10 17.15 18.58
CA VAL A 453 31.39 15.82 19.11
C VAL A 453 30.36 14.82 18.64
N GLY A 454 29.08 15.20 18.68
CA GLY A 454 27.99 14.34 18.26
C GLY A 454 27.72 13.16 19.19
N PHE A 455 27.02 12.17 18.65
CA PHE A 455 26.84 10.86 19.26
C PHE A 455 26.85 9.77 18.17
N ASP A 456 27.11 8.54 18.59
CA ASP A 456 26.99 7.32 17.80
C ASP A 456 26.63 6.21 18.78
N ALA A 457 25.40 5.70 18.71
CA ALA A 457 24.78 4.86 19.72
C ALA A 457 24.02 3.68 19.10
N ASP A 458 24.00 2.56 19.83
CA ASP A 458 23.29 1.34 19.44
C ASP A 458 22.06 1.13 20.33
N PHE A 459 20.95 0.77 19.72
CA PHE A 459 19.67 0.46 20.36
C PHE A 459 19.25 -0.97 20.04
N ASN A 460 18.68 -1.67 21.02
CA ASN A 460 18.22 -3.04 20.83
C ASN A 460 17.09 -3.40 21.80
N ARG A 461 16.38 -4.48 21.47
CA ARG A 461 15.32 -5.06 22.31
C ARG A 461 15.91 -5.76 23.52
N ALA A 462 15.37 -5.48 24.70
CA ALA A 462 15.81 -6.09 25.96
C ALA A 462 15.45 -7.57 26.08
N GLY A 463 14.30 -7.98 25.53
CA GLY A 463 13.79 -9.37 25.61
C GLY A 463 14.27 -10.29 24.48
N SER A 464 14.30 -9.77 23.24
CA SER A 464 14.61 -10.52 22.01
C SER A 464 15.54 -9.70 21.13
N PRO A 465 16.84 -9.60 21.47
CA PRO A 465 17.75 -8.69 20.79
C PRO A 465 17.92 -9.07 19.31
N LEU A 466 17.92 -8.06 18.45
CA LEU A 466 18.34 -8.13 17.06
C LEU A 466 19.79 -8.64 16.97
N ALA A 467 20.07 -9.44 15.93
CA ALA A 467 21.41 -9.95 15.66
C ALA A 467 22.44 -8.83 15.39
N THR A 468 21.98 -7.73 14.80
CA THR A 468 22.70 -6.47 14.63
C THR A 468 21.89 -5.36 15.31
N PRO A 469 22.45 -4.65 16.32
CA PRO A 469 21.76 -3.52 16.94
C PRO A 469 21.45 -2.41 15.94
N LEU A 470 20.40 -1.63 16.22
CA LEU A 470 20.08 -0.42 15.46
C LEU A 470 21.09 0.67 15.84
N ASN A 471 21.95 1.05 14.90
CA ASN A 471 22.97 2.07 15.12
C ASN A 471 22.52 3.42 14.55
N THR A 472 22.71 4.50 15.31
CA THR A 472 22.43 5.85 14.84
C THR A 472 23.33 6.89 15.51
N GLY A 473 23.67 7.95 14.79
CA GLY A 473 24.56 8.99 15.27
C GLY A 473 24.70 10.19 14.34
N GLY A 474 24.91 11.37 14.92
CA GLY A 474 25.03 12.63 14.19
C GLY A 474 26.07 13.56 14.82
N VAL A 475 26.62 14.47 14.03
CA VAL A 475 27.53 15.54 14.50
C VAL A 475 27.04 16.87 13.93
N CYS A 476 26.72 17.82 14.82
CA CYS A 476 26.32 19.17 14.45
C CYS A 476 27.37 20.20 14.87
N ASP A 477 27.60 21.21 14.04
CA ASP A 477 28.53 22.31 14.32
C ASP A 477 27.77 23.57 14.79
N GLY A 478 27.81 23.80 16.09
CA GLY A 478 27.16 24.94 16.73
C GLY A 478 27.78 26.30 16.40
N THR A 479 28.98 26.34 15.79
CA THR A 479 29.56 27.59 15.32
C THR A 479 28.81 28.16 14.11
N ALA A 480 28.12 27.31 13.35
CA ALA A 480 27.20 27.72 12.28
C ALA A 480 25.93 28.42 12.82
N CYS A 481 25.57 28.14 14.07
CA CYS A 481 24.40 28.74 14.74
C CYS A 481 24.69 30.08 15.40
N VAL A 482 25.96 30.46 15.51
CA VAL A 482 26.31 31.83 15.83
C VAL A 482 25.82 32.67 14.66
N ALA A 483 24.83 33.53 14.92
CA ALA A 483 24.43 34.58 14.01
C ALA A 483 25.65 35.48 13.75
N GLY A 484 26.48 35.09 12.79
CA GLY A 484 27.42 35.97 12.14
C GLY A 484 26.59 37.14 11.66
N ALA A 485 26.81 38.30 12.27
CA ALA A 485 26.10 39.54 12.03
C ALA A 485 25.63 39.58 10.58
N VAL A 486 24.32 39.56 10.34
CA VAL A 486 23.72 39.67 9.01
C VAL A 486 24.46 40.82 8.34
N VAL A 487 25.40 40.53 7.45
CA VAL A 487 25.93 41.54 6.55
C VAL A 487 24.69 41.85 5.72
N PRO A 488 24.12 43.07 5.84
CA PRO A 488 22.92 43.39 5.09
C PRO A 488 23.16 43.02 3.62
N THR A 489 22.18 42.41 2.97
CA THR A 489 22.31 42.15 1.53
C THR A 489 22.58 43.48 0.82
N MET A 490 23.19 43.48 -0.37
CA MET A 490 23.42 44.74 -1.11
C MET A 490 22.11 45.54 -1.30
N GLY A 491 20.96 44.85 -1.37
CA GLY A 491 19.64 45.46 -1.34
C GLY A 491 19.30 46.17 -0.01
N GLN A 492 19.60 45.56 1.13
CA GLN A 492 19.40 46.16 2.46
C GLN A 492 20.35 47.35 2.70
N TRP A 493 21.63 47.24 2.32
CA TRP A 493 22.56 48.37 2.32
C TRP A 493 22.10 49.49 1.38
N ALA A 494 21.56 49.15 0.21
CA ALA A 494 21.02 50.14 -0.72
C ALA A 494 19.81 50.87 -0.14
N THR A 495 18.91 50.18 0.58
CA THR A 495 17.77 50.84 1.26
C THR A 495 18.20 51.72 2.42
N ILE A 496 19.21 51.31 3.19
CA ILE A 496 19.78 52.12 4.27
C ILE A 496 20.48 53.36 3.70
N LEU A 497 21.27 53.19 2.64
CA LEU A 497 21.92 54.31 1.95
C LEU A 497 20.89 55.25 1.32
N PHE A 498 19.85 54.72 0.68
CA PHE A 498 18.76 55.50 0.11
C PHE A 498 18.00 56.28 1.18
N ALA A 499 17.68 55.66 2.32
CA ALA A 499 17.04 56.33 3.45
C ALA A 499 17.93 57.44 4.02
N LEU A 500 19.24 57.21 4.17
CA LEU A 500 20.19 58.22 4.62
C LEU A 500 20.36 59.37 3.61
N ILE A 501 20.35 59.08 2.30
CA ILE A 501 20.36 60.09 1.24
C ILE A 501 19.06 60.90 1.25
N MET A 502 17.89 60.26 1.36
CA MET A 502 16.60 60.96 1.44
C MET A 502 16.47 61.80 2.71
N LEU A 503 16.98 61.32 3.85
CA LEU A 503 17.04 62.07 5.09
C LEU A 503 17.94 63.31 4.94
N SER A 504 19.11 63.17 4.31
CA SER A 504 20.01 64.30 4.06
C SER A 504 19.46 65.29 3.03
N PHE A 505 18.75 64.82 1.98
CA PHE A 505 17.98 65.69 1.08
C PHE A 505 16.85 66.42 1.81
N GLY A 506 16.12 65.72 2.70
CA GLY A 506 15.09 66.30 3.55
C GLY A 506 15.64 67.41 4.45
N VAL A 507 16.77 67.18 5.11
CA VAL A 507 17.44 68.19 5.95
C VAL A 507 17.91 69.39 5.12
N VAL A 508 18.45 69.19 3.91
CA VAL A 508 18.88 70.29 3.03
C VAL A 508 17.70 71.12 2.52
N PHE A 509 16.55 70.50 2.22
CA PHE A 509 15.32 71.21 1.85
C PHE A 509 14.72 71.99 3.02
N VAL A 510 14.74 71.43 4.23
CA VAL A 510 14.28 72.11 5.45
C VAL A 510 15.21 73.28 5.82
N MET A 511 16.53 73.11 5.68
CA MET A 511 17.49 74.21 5.85
C MET A 511 17.33 75.32 4.79
N ARG A 512 16.88 74.99 3.57
CA ARG A 512 16.53 75.99 2.55
C ARG A 512 15.24 76.77 2.84
N GLN A 513 14.35 76.25 3.69
CA GLN A 513 13.12 76.97 4.09
C GLN A 513 13.28 77.83 5.35
N GLN A 514 14.38 77.73 6.10
CA GLN A 514 14.59 78.48 7.36
C GLN A 514 15.66 79.57 7.31
N VAL A 515 15.84 80.25 6.17
CA VAL A 515 16.51 81.57 6.16
C VAL A 515 15.50 82.65 5.82
N ALA A 516 14.53 82.83 6.72
CA ALA A 516 13.80 84.08 6.88
C ALA A 516 14.03 84.56 8.32
N VAL A 517 15.28 84.97 8.60
CA VAL A 517 15.59 85.73 9.81
C VAL A 517 15.05 87.14 9.60
N ALA A 518 14.20 87.56 10.54
CA ALA A 518 13.54 88.85 10.55
C ALA A 518 14.56 90.00 10.48
N GLY A 519 14.37 90.89 9.49
CA GLY A 519 14.94 92.23 9.50
C GLY A 519 16.22 92.44 8.69
N MET A 520 16.18 92.27 7.36
CA MET A 520 16.97 93.09 6.42
C MET A 520 16.45 92.91 4.99
N GLY A 521 16.44 94.00 4.23
CA GLY A 521 15.67 94.17 3.01
C GLY A 521 16.04 93.25 1.83
N ASN A 522 15.04 93.13 0.94
CA ASN A 522 15.05 92.45 -0.35
C ASN A 522 16.42 92.44 -1.07
N ALA A 523 17.07 91.29 -1.05
CA ALA A 523 17.97 90.88 -2.13
C ALA A 523 17.27 89.75 -2.88
N ALA A 524 16.76 90.06 -4.08
CA ALA A 524 16.26 89.06 -5.01
C ALA A 524 17.43 88.18 -5.47
N SER A 525 17.69 87.09 -4.76
CA SER A 525 18.56 86.02 -5.25
C SER A 525 17.80 85.25 -6.33
N SER A 526 18.05 85.61 -7.59
CA SER A 526 17.61 84.85 -8.76
C SER A 526 18.29 83.47 -8.76
N PHE A 527 17.71 82.49 -8.07
CA PHE A 527 18.14 81.11 -8.15
C PHE A 527 17.52 80.47 -9.40
N SER A 528 18.37 80.15 -10.38
CA SER A 528 18.03 79.33 -11.54
C SER A 528 17.35 78.02 -11.08
N SER A 529 16.13 77.80 -11.54
CA SER A 529 15.20 76.75 -11.11
C SER A 529 15.46 75.39 -11.78
N GLY A 530 16.72 75.03 -11.99
CA GLY A 530 17.11 73.77 -12.63
C GLY A 530 18.02 72.94 -11.74
N ILE A 531 17.67 71.68 -11.52
CA ILE A 531 18.58 70.69 -10.95
C ILE A 531 19.82 70.62 -11.88
N PRO A 532 21.06 70.74 -11.38
CA PRO A 532 22.24 70.69 -12.22
C PRO A 532 22.37 69.30 -12.85
N PHE A 533 22.17 69.21 -14.17
CA PHE A 533 22.21 67.96 -14.93
C PHE A 533 22.81 68.14 -16.34
N ASP A 534 23.91 67.44 -16.62
CA ASP A 534 24.50 67.31 -17.96
C ASP A 534 24.33 65.86 -18.44
N LYS A 535 23.43 65.68 -19.42
CA LYS A 535 23.08 64.37 -19.97
C LYS A 535 24.29 63.61 -20.55
N SER A 536 25.25 64.31 -21.14
CA SER A 536 26.41 63.70 -21.79
C SER A 536 27.40 63.18 -20.76
N ILE A 537 27.63 63.95 -19.69
CA ILE A 537 28.53 63.56 -18.60
C ILE A 537 27.89 62.43 -17.78
N PHE A 538 26.61 62.56 -17.43
CA PHE A 538 25.90 61.54 -16.66
C PHE A 538 25.87 60.19 -17.40
N GLY A 539 25.55 60.17 -18.70
CA GLY A 539 25.50 58.92 -19.47
C GLY A 539 26.83 58.16 -19.49
N LYS A 540 27.96 58.87 -19.59
CA LYS A 540 29.29 58.25 -19.51
C LYS A 540 29.57 57.68 -18.13
N ILE A 541 29.28 58.44 -17.08
CA ILE A 541 29.51 58.02 -15.69
C ILE A 541 28.62 56.82 -15.35
N LEU A 542 27.36 56.81 -15.79
CA LEU A 542 26.45 55.69 -15.57
C LEU A 542 27.00 54.40 -16.18
N ALA A 543 27.52 54.44 -17.41
CA ALA A 543 28.12 53.28 -18.04
C ALA A 543 29.31 52.73 -17.24
N TYR A 544 30.19 53.60 -16.74
CA TYR A 544 31.32 53.18 -15.91
C TYR A 544 30.89 52.61 -14.56
N VAL A 545 29.87 53.19 -13.92
CA VAL A 545 29.33 52.70 -12.64
C VAL A 545 28.71 51.32 -12.82
N MET A 546 27.90 51.10 -13.86
CA MET A 546 27.29 49.79 -14.11
C MET A 546 28.32 48.72 -14.47
N LEU A 547 29.34 49.08 -15.26
CA LEU A 547 30.44 48.16 -15.59
C LEU A 547 31.29 47.81 -14.36
N GLY A 548 31.51 48.79 -13.47
CA GLY A 548 32.16 48.57 -12.18
C GLY A 548 31.38 47.62 -11.28
N LEU A 549 30.06 47.79 -11.17
CA LEU A 549 29.19 46.88 -10.40
C LEU A 549 29.24 45.46 -10.98
N ALA A 550 29.16 45.30 -12.30
CA ALA A 550 29.26 44.00 -12.95
C ALA A 550 30.61 43.30 -12.67
N LEU A 551 31.72 44.05 -12.67
CA LEU A 551 33.04 43.52 -12.32
C LEU A 551 33.10 43.07 -10.86
N VAL A 552 32.50 43.82 -9.93
CA VAL A 552 32.43 43.45 -8.50
C VAL A 552 31.68 42.14 -8.33
N PHE A 553 30.53 41.95 -9.00
CA PHE A 553 29.80 40.68 -8.95
C PHE A 553 30.60 39.53 -9.57
N ALA A 554 31.25 39.75 -10.72
CA ALA A 554 32.08 38.71 -11.35
C ALA A 554 33.23 38.25 -10.43
N VAL A 555 33.89 39.19 -9.74
CA VAL A 555 34.93 38.87 -8.75
C VAL A 555 34.33 38.16 -7.54
N ALA A 556 33.19 38.64 -7.00
CA ALA A 556 32.49 38.02 -5.87
C ALA A 556 32.13 36.55 -6.13
N ILE A 557 31.57 36.26 -7.31
CA ILE A 557 31.23 34.91 -7.74
C ILE A 557 32.51 34.07 -7.86
N SER A 558 33.51 34.56 -8.60
CA SER A 558 34.70 33.77 -8.94
C SER A 558 35.68 33.55 -7.79
N ALA A 559 35.77 34.48 -6.83
CA ALA A 559 36.80 34.49 -5.79
C ALA A 559 36.25 34.15 -4.39
N PHE A 560 34.94 34.32 -4.18
CA PHE A 560 34.31 34.13 -2.86
C PHE A 560 33.10 33.21 -2.90
N GLY A 561 32.80 32.57 -4.04
CA GLY A 561 31.67 31.63 -4.18
C GLY A 561 30.31 32.30 -3.98
N TYR A 562 30.21 33.60 -4.21
CA TYR A 562 28.95 34.34 -4.03
C TYR A 562 27.89 33.89 -5.03
N GLU A 563 26.69 33.58 -4.54
CA GLU A 563 25.52 33.32 -5.39
C GLU A 563 24.67 34.59 -5.54
N MET A 564 24.43 35.01 -6.78
CA MET A 564 23.56 36.16 -7.04
C MET A 564 22.11 35.80 -6.72
N THR A 565 21.51 36.55 -5.80
CA THR A 565 20.10 36.40 -5.46
C THR A 565 19.22 37.23 -6.40
N ASN A 566 17.93 36.88 -6.49
CA ASN A 566 16.93 37.64 -7.25
C ASN A 566 16.77 39.10 -6.73
N ALA A 567 17.27 39.42 -5.53
CA ALA A 567 17.25 40.77 -4.97
C ALA A 567 18.43 41.67 -5.40
N ASP A 568 19.55 41.09 -5.84
CA ASP A 568 20.77 41.84 -6.19
C ASP A 568 20.65 42.62 -7.50
N VAL A 569 19.90 42.06 -8.44
CA VAL A 569 19.62 42.68 -9.76
C VAL A 569 18.80 43.97 -9.61
N PRO A 570 17.59 43.97 -9.00
CA PRO A 570 16.82 45.19 -8.83
C PRO A 570 17.54 46.22 -7.92
N GLY A 571 18.24 45.77 -6.87
CA GLY A 571 19.03 46.65 -6.01
C GLY A 571 20.12 47.41 -6.77
N SER A 572 20.85 46.70 -7.64
CA SER A 572 21.93 47.30 -8.45
C SER A 572 21.40 48.26 -9.52
N LEU A 573 20.23 47.95 -10.11
CA LEU A 573 19.57 48.81 -11.09
C LEU A 573 19.05 50.12 -10.49
N LEU A 574 18.71 50.14 -9.19
CA LEU A 574 18.28 51.34 -8.48
C LEU A 574 19.48 52.14 -7.93
N ALA A 575 20.48 51.46 -7.36
CA ALA A 575 21.63 52.11 -6.75
C ALA A 575 22.61 52.70 -7.78
N GLY A 576 22.80 52.03 -8.93
CA GLY A 576 23.73 52.46 -9.99
C GLY A 576 23.45 53.88 -10.50
N PRO A 577 22.21 54.20 -10.92
CA PRO A 577 21.84 55.55 -11.35
C PRO A 577 22.01 56.63 -10.28
N ALA A 578 21.71 56.30 -9.01
CA ALA A 578 21.88 57.23 -7.90
C ALA A 578 23.35 57.57 -7.65
N LEU A 579 24.22 56.55 -7.62
CA LEU A 579 25.67 56.74 -7.47
C LEU A 579 26.26 57.48 -8.68
N ALA A 580 25.83 57.14 -9.89
CA ALA A 580 26.25 57.83 -11.11
C ALA A 580 25.88 59.32 -11.07
N TYR A 581 24.72 59.66 -10.50
CA TYR A 581 24.28 61.04 -10.39
C TYR A 581 25.14 61.84 -9.40
N LEU A 582 25.51 61.25 -8.26
CA LEU A 582 26.42 61.87 -7.29
C LEU A 582 27.81 62.12 -7.89
N ILE A 583 28.38 61.13 -8.58
CA ILE A 583 29.68 61.27 -9.25
C ILE A 583 29.60 62.33 -10.36
N HIS A 584 28.48 62.38 -11.08
CA HIS A 584 28.19 63.41 -12.07
C HIS A 584 28.16 64.83 -11.47
N LEU A 585 27.56 65.01 -10.29
CA LEU A 585 27.58 66.31 -9.59
C LEU A 585 29.01 66.73 -9.24
N VAL A 586 29.85 65.81 -8.77
CA VAL A 586 31.27 66.07 -8.49
C VAL A 586 32.05 66.41 -9.77
N ALA A 587 31.79 65.68 -10.86
CA ALA A 587 32.42 65.93 -12.15
C ALA A 587 32.06 67.30 -12.72
N MET A 588 30.80 67.74 -12.57
CA MET A 588 30.38 69.09 -12.95
C MET A 588 30.96 70.17 -12.03
N ALA A 589 31.11 69.89 -10.74
CA ALA A 589 31.70 70.84 -9.79
C ALA A 589 33.17 71.16 -10.11
N LYS A 590 33.92 70.21 -10.68
CA LYS A 590 35.32 70.41 -11.13
C LYS A 590 35.45 71.10 -12.49
N LYS A 591 34.35 71.27 -13.23
CA LYS A 591 34.32 71.86 -14.57
C LYS A 591 33.98 73.36 -14.55
N LYS A 592 33.58 73.89 -13.39
CA LYS A 592 33.57 75.32 -13.08
C LYS A 592 34.91 75.72 -12.48
#